data_AF-A0A940L9R1-F1
#
_entry.id   AF-A0A940L9R1-F1
#
_cell.length_a   1.000
_cell.length_b   1.000
_cell.length_c   1.000
_cell.angle_alpha   90.00
_cell.angle_beta   90.00
_cell.angle_gamma   90.00
#
_symmetry.space_group_name_H-M   'P 1'
#
loop_
_entity.id
_entity.type
_entity.pdbx_description
1 polymer ?
#
loop_
_entity_poly.entity_id
_entity_poly.type
_entity_poly.pdbx_seq_one_letter_code
_entity_poly.pdbx_strand_id
1 'polypeptide(L)'
;MRFLQSTWCPVCLGIITTVLILTSLLNSAQKKVLVHSSSNPYREGEEWIAPDESEIPYDSNGELIRYGKELIVNTSKYLGPKGVIASLSNRMNCQNCHINAGRENFANPFSAVLSSYPKYRDRSGRVESVEFRVNECMQRSMNGEALDSLSLEMRAMVAYLQWVGKDVPKGVRPKGAGTQTLAFLNRAADPQKGKAVYLNYCRRCHGENGQGVLNADVSGYTYPPLWGSNSYNVSAGLYRLSNLAGFIKNNMPQGEVNWKKPKLTDEEAWDVAAYISSQQRPVKLFSYDWPNISQKPVDYPFGPYADHFSQQQHKYGPFEPIKNAKAGSESFSSKQTTTGLK
;
A
#
# COMPACT_ATOMS: atom_id res chain seq x y z
N MET A 1 -48.83 72.17 -11.49
CA MET A 1 -48.36 70.84 -11.94
C MET A 1 -47.28 71.03 -13.01
N ARG A 2 -45.98 70.97 -12.67
CA ARG A 2 -44.85 70.79 -13.62
C ARG A 2 -43.45 70.82 -12.95
N PHE A 3 -43.34 70.44 -11.68
CA PHE A 3 -42.03 70.37 -10.97
C PHE A 3 -41.59 68.93 -10.64
N LEU A 4 -42.34 67.92 -11.12
CA LEU A 4 -42.08 66.50 -10.83
C LEU A 4 -41.56 65.71 -12.04
N GLN A 5 -41.24 66.36 -13.16
CA GLN A 5 -40.85 65.65 -14.39
C GLN A 5 -39.36 65.70 -14.74
N SER A 6 -38.50 66.49 -14.06
CA SER A 6 -37.07 66.57 -14.42
C SER A 6 -36.11 65.79 -13.52
N THR A 7 -36.55 65.33 -12.33
CA THR A 7 -35.69 64.60 -11.38
C THR A 7 -35.70 63.08 -11.58
N TRP A 8 -36.63 62.55 -12.38
CA TRP A 8 -36.81 61.09 -12.54
C TRP A 8 -35.79 60.48 -13.51
N CYS A 9 -35.31 61.25 -14.49
CA CYS A 9 -34.38 60.76 -15.50
C CYS A 9 -33.01 60.34 -14.92
N PRO A 10 -32.31 61.15 -14.08
CA PRO A 10 -31.02 60.76 -13.53
C PRO A 10 -31.13 59.63 -12.48
N VAL A 11 -32.24 59.55 -11.74
CA VAL A 11 -32.47 58.48 -10.76
C VAL A 11 -32.70 57.14 -11.45
N CYS A 12 -33.48 57.11 -12.54
CA CYS A 12 -33.67 55.90 -13.34
C CYS A 12 -32.37 55.43 -13.99
N LEU A 13 -31.53 56.35 -14.48
CA LEU A 13 -30.23 55.99 -15.06
C LEU A 13 -29.27 55.37 -14.03
N GLY A 14 -29.26 55.90 -12.80
CA GLY A 14 -28.44 55.37 -11.69
C GLY A 14 -28.88 53.98 -11.22
N ILE A 15 -30.20 53.68 -11.25
CA ILE A 15 -30.73 52.36 -10.92
C ILE A 15 -30.36 51.34 -12.01
N ILE A 16 -30.42 51.73 -13.29
CA ILE A 16 -30.06 50.83 -14.41
C ILE A 16 -28.58 50.48 -14.38
N THR A 17 -27.69 51.44 -14.12
CA THR A 17 -26.24 51.18 -14.04
C THR A 17 -25.87 50.32 -12.84
N THR A 18 -26.49 50.54 -11.68
CA THR A 18 -26.27 49.69 -10.50
C THR A 18 -26.78 48.27 -10.71
N VAL A 19 -27.93 48.07 -11.34
CA VAL A 19 -28.45 46.73 -11.70
C VAL A 19 -27.54 46.03 -12.71
N LEU A 20 -27.01 46.75 -13.71
CA LEU A 20 -26.08 46.19 -14.69
C LEU A 20 -24.73 45.78 -14.06
N ILE A 21 -24.22 46.57 -13.12
CA ILE A 21 -23.00 46.23 -12.38
C ILE A 21 -23.25 45.02 -11.48
N LEU A 22 -24.37 44.99 -10.74
CA LEU A 22 -24.75 43.87 -9.88
C LEU A 22 -24.95 42.57 -10.68
N THR A 23 -25.58 42.63 -11.85
CA THR A 23 -25.78 41.46 -12.72
C THR A 23 -24.47 40.98 -13.34
N SER A 24 -23.55 41.88 -13.69
CA SER A 24 -22.19 41.48 -14.15
C SER A 24 -21.37 40.83 -13.03
N LEU A 25 -21.48 41.33 -11.79
CA LEU A 25 -20.82 40.75 -10.60
C LEU A 25 -21.45 39.39 -10.24
N LEU A 26 -22.77 39.25 -10.35
CA LEU A 26 -23.49 37.98 -10.17
C LEU A 26 -23.12 36.96 -11.25
N ASN A 27 -23.00 37.38 -12.51
CA ASN A 27 -22.52 36.51 -13.60
C ASN A 27 -21.05 36.10 -13.42
N SER A 28 -20.21 36.98 -12.89
CA SER A 28 -18.82 36.66 -12.57
C SER A 28 -18.72 35.71 -11.37
N ALA A 29 -19.61 35.85 -10.38
CA ALA A 29 -19.74 34.93 -9.25
C ALA A 29 -20.32 33.56 -9.64
N GLN A 30 -21.16 33.48 -10.68
CA GLN A 30 -21.66 32.20 -11.24
C GLN A 30 -20.65 31.48 -12.14
N LYS A 31 -19.58 32.15 -12.60
CA LYS A 31 -18.45 31.51 -13.29
C LYS A 31 -17.46 30.84 -12.32
N LYS A 32 -17.88 30.62 -11.08
CA LYS A 32 -17.17 29.83 -10.07
C LYS A 32 -17.58 28.36 -10.25
N VAL A 33 -16.69 27.62 -10.92
CA VAL A 33 -16.41 26.22 -10.59
C VAL A 33 -17.60 25.26 -10.78
N LEU A 34 -17.86 24.88 -12.03
CA LEU A 34 -18.34 23.53 -12.32
C LEU A 34 -17.14 22.58 -12.22
N VAL A 35 -16.66 22.36 -10.99
CA VAL A 35 -15.92 21.13 -10.70
C VAL A 35 -16.98 20.06 -10.65
N HIS A 36 -17.00 19.23 -11.68
CA HIS A 36 -17.67 17.95 -11.64
C HIS A 36 -16.93 17.12 -10.59
N SER A 37 -17.30 17.28 -9.32
CA SER A 37 -16.94 16.32 -8.29
C SER A 37 -17.78 15.09 -8.60
N SER A 38 -17.20 14.13 -9.31
CA SER A 38 -17.77 12.79 -9.40
C SER A 38 -17.55 12.08 -8.06
N SER A 39 -18.17 12.60 -7.00
CA SER A 39 -18.17 12.01 -5.67
C SER A 39 -19.19 10.86 -5.63
N ASN A 40 -19.01 9.85 -6.46
CA ASN A 40 -19.75 8.61 -6.24
C ASN A 40 -18.89 7.76 -5.28
N PRO A 41 -19.25 7.66 -3.99
CA PRO A 41 -18.47 6.88 -3.05
C PRO A 41 -18.37 5.43 -3.53
N TYR A 42 -17.23 4.80 -3.28
CA TYR A 42 -17.02 3.39 -3.60
C TYR A 42 -18.15 2.54 -3.01
N ARG A 43 -18.79 1.73 -3.85
CA ARG A 43 -19.83 0.79 -3.42
C ARG A 43 -19.21 -0.57 -3.14
N GLU A 44 -19.56 -1.14 -2.00
CA GLU A 44 -19.06 -2.45 -1.60
C GLU A 44 -19.43 -3.52 -2.64
N GLY A 45 -18.41 -4.26 -3.10
CA GLY A 45 -18.57 -5.28 -4.17
C GLY A 45 -18.12 -4.81 -5.56
N GLU A 46 -17.97 -3.50 -5.78
CA GLU A 46 -17.43 -2.98 -7.04
C GLU A 46 -15.89 -3.09 -7.10
N GLU A 47 -15.33 -3.02 -8.31
CA GLU A 47 -13.89 -2.89 -8.52
C GLU A 47 -13.45 -1.50 -8.05
N TRP A 48 -12.43 -1.44 -7.19
CA TRP A 48 -11.89 -0.15 -6.77
C TRP A 48 -11.13 0.51 -7.92
N ILE A 49 -11.44 1.78 -8.16
CA ILE A 49 -10.76 2.63 -9.13
C ILE A 49 -9.99 3.69 -8.34
N ALA A 50 -8.71 3.84 -8.61
CA ALA A 50 -7.90 4.87 -7.96
C ALA A 50 -8.35 6.28 -8.40
N PRO A 51 -8.37 7.27 -7.49
CA PRO A 51 -8.67 8.66 -7.84
C PRO A 51 -7.74 9.17 -8.94
N ASP A 52 -8.25 10.02 -9.83
CA ASP A 52 -7.42 10.68 -10.85
C ASP A 52 -6.53 11.75 -10.19
N GLU A 53 -5.26 11.83 -10.58
CA GLU A 53 -4.33 12.79 -9.98
C GLU A 53 -4.63 14.25 -10.32
N SER A 54 -5.38 14.50 -11.39
CA SER A 54 -5.92 15.82 -11.69
C SER A 54 -6.92 16.30 -10.64
N GLU A 55 -7.48 15.39 -9.82
CA GLU A 55 -8.34 15.74 -8.69
C GLU A 55 -7.57 16.16 -7.44
N ILE A 56 -6.23 16.11 -7.44
CA ILE A 56 -5.44 16.67 -6.34
C ILE A 56 -5.62 18.20 -6.35
N PRO A 57 -6.08 18.83 -5.24
CA PRO A 57 -6.32 20.27 -5.21
C PRO A 57 -5.09 21.10 -5.59
N TYR A 58 -5.29 22.31 -6.11
CA TYR A 58 -4.20 23.27 -6.41
C TYR A 58 -4.03 24.26 -5.25
N ASP A 59 -3.85 23.73 -4.05
CA ASP A 59 -3.63 24.48 -2.80
C ASP A 59 -2.51 23.81 -1.97
N SER A 60 -2.25 24.33 -0.77
CA SER A 60 -1.22 23.81 0.14
C SER A 60 -1.46 22.35 0.55
N ASN A 61 -2.72 21.91 0.66
CA ASN A 61 -3.02 20.50 0.95
C ASN A 61 -2.67 19.62 -0.25
N GLY A 62 -2.98 20.09 -1.46
CA GLY A 62 -2.59 19.40 -2.68
C GLY A 62 -1.08 19.35 -2.91
N GLU A 63 -0.34 20.40 -2.55
CA GLU A 63 1.13 20.40 -2.56
C GLU A 63 1.68 19.32 -1.62
N LEU A 64 1.12 19.20 -0.42
CA LEU A 64 1.50 18.17 0.55
C LEU A 64 1.22 16.75 0.02
N ILE A 65 0.08 16.53 -0.64
CA ILE A 65 -0.27 15.26 -1.29
C ILE A 65 0.71 14.93 -2.43
N ARG A 66 1.05 15.91 -3.29
CA ARG A 66 2.02 15.72 -4.38
C ARG A 66 3.41 15.41 -3.83
N TYR A 67 3.83 16.07 -2.76
CA TYR A 67 5.10 15.76 -2.10
C TYR A 67 5.10 14.35 -1.50
N GLY A 68 4.00 13.94 -0.88
CA GLY A 68 3.82 12.58 -0.39
C GLY A 68 3.97 11.53 -1.49
N LYS A 69 3.34 11.76 -2.65
CA LYS A 69 3.51 10.89 -3.82
C LYS A 69 4.96 10.83 -4.27
N GLU A 70 5.63 11.98 -4.38
CA GLU A 70 7.04 12.06 -4.78
C GLU A 70 7.94 11.25 -3.83
N LEU A 71 7.68 11.29 -2.52
CA LEU A 71 8.39 10.47 -1.53
C LEU A 71 8.12 8.96 -1.68
N ILE A 72 6.92 8.55 -2.09
CA ILE A 72 6.58 7.13 -2.36
C ILE A 72 7.27 6.64 -3.64
N VAL A 73 7.29 7.47 -4.68
CA VAL A 73 7.87 7.15 -5.99
C VAL A 73 9.39 7.12 -5.90
N ASN A 74 9.98 8.11 -5.23
CA ASN A 74 11.42 8.37 -5.23
C ASN A 74 12.02 8.28 -3.82
N THR A 75 11.53 7.38 -2.96
CA THR A 75 11.97 7.24 -1.56
C THR A 75 13.49 7.27 -1.39
N SER A 76 14.25 6.54 -2.22
CA SER A 76 15.71 6.49 -2.13
C SER A 76 16.40 7.83 -2.43
N LYS A 77 15.81 8.67 -3.28
CA LYS A 77 16.32 10.03 -3.56
C LYS A 77 16.24 10.92 -2.32
N TYR A 78 15.23 10.74 -1.48
CA TYR A 78 15.01 11.57 -0.29
C TYR A 78 15.60 10.95 0.98
N LEU A 79 15.44 9.64 1.15
CA LEU A 79 15.70 8.91 2.39
C LEU A 79 16.74 7.79 2.25
N GLY A 80 17.19 7.48 1.03
CA GLY A 80 18.17 6.42 0.78
C GLY A 80 19.59 6.78 1.24
N PRO A 81 20.61 5.96 0.95
CA PRO A 81 21.97 6.18 1.46
C PRO A 81 22.63 7.51 1.02
N LYS A 82 22.11 8.13 -0.05
CA LYS A 82 22.51 9.45 -0.55
C LYS A 82 21.32 10.42 -0.56
N GLY A 83 20.36 10.21 0.35
CA GLY A 83 19.11 10.94 0.41
C GLY A 83 19.33 12.42 0.69
N VAL A 84 18.57 13.28 0.01
CA VAL A 84 18.68 14.75 0.20
C VAL A 84 18.05 15.25 1.51
N ILE A 85 17.25 14.43 2.18
CA ILE A 85 16.64 14.75 3.48
C ILE A 85 17.35 14.00 4.60
N ALA A 86 17.51 12.68 4.46
CA ALA A 86 18.18 11.85 5.44
C ALA A 86 18.68 10.54 4.82
N SER A 87 19.53 9.82 5.55
CA SER A 87 20.02 8.47 5.18
C SER A 87 19.38 7.41 6.07
N LEU A 88 18.06 7.22 5.93
CA LEU A 88 17.24 6.36 6.80
C LEU A 88 16.78 5.06 6.15
N SER A 89 17.00 4.86 4.85
CA SER A 89 16.51 3.71 4.10
C SER A 89 17.60 3.05 3.25
N ASN A 90 17.30 1.85 2.76
CA ASN A 90 18.02 1.26 1.64
C ASN A 90 17.73 2.02 0.33
N ARG A 91 18.28 1.52 -0.78
CA ARG A 91 18.21 2.18 -2.09
C ARG A 91 16.94 1.84 -2.89
N MET A 92 15.94 1.20 -2.27
CA MET A 92 14.64 0.92 -2.89
C MET A 92 13.67 2.11 -2.75
N ASN A 93 12.54 2.04 -3.46
CA ASN A 93 11.43 2.97 -3.35
C ASN A 93 10.17 2.24 -2.88
N CYS A 94 9.28 2.93 -2.15
CA CYS A 94 8.00 2.34 -1.72
C CYS A 94 7.21 1.80 -2.93
N GLN A 95 7.24 2.51 -4.05
CA GLN A 95 6.57 2.08 -5.29
C GLN A 95 7.08 0.75 -5.88
N ASN A 96 8.26 0.26 -5.47
CA ASN A 96 8.74 -1.05 -5.92
C ASN A 96 7.85 -2.20 -5.44
N CYS A 97 7.08 -2.00 -4.35
CA CYS A 97 6.10 -2.97 -3.84
C CYS A 97 4.66 -2.44 -3.85
N HIS A 98 4.49 -1.12 -3.95
CA HIS A 98 3.22 -0.41 -4.06
C HIS A 98 3.10 0.15 -5.48
N ILE A 99 2.77 -0.70 -6.46
CA ILE A 99 2.85 -0.36 -7.88
C ILE A 99 1.99 0.88 -8.20
N ASN A 100 2.49 1.74 -9.09
CA ASN A 100 1.89 3.03 -9.44
C ASN A 100 1.61 3.89 -8.19
N ALA A 101 2.61 3.97 -7.30
CA ALA A 101 2.50 4.63 -6.00
C ALA A 101 1.28 4.16 -5.16
N GLY A 102 0.94 2.87 -5.24
CA GLY A 102 -0.16 2.26 -4.49
C GLY A 102 -1.53 2.48 -5.13
N ARG A 103 -1.58 2.72 -6.45
CA ARG A 103 -2.83 2.91 -7.22
C ARG A 103 -3.27 1.66 -8.00
N GLU A 104 -2.53 0.57 -7.95
CA GLU A 104 -2.89 -0.69 -8.63
C GLU A 104 -3.54 -1.75 -7.72
N ASN A 105 -4.66 -2.33 -8.17
CA ASN A 105 -5.34 -3.44 -7.49
C ASN A 105 -4.44 -4.68 -7.38
N PHE A 106 -4.48 -5.33 -6.22
CA PHE A 106 -3.66 -6.51 -5.86
C PHE A 106 -2.14 -6.28 -5.89
N ALA A 107 -1.70 -5.03 -5.93
CA ALA A 107 -0.30 -4.61 -5.94
C ALA A 107 0.06 -3.79 -4.69
N ASN A 108 -0.52 -4.18 -3.54
CA ASN A 108 -0.49 -3.42 -2.28
C ASN A 108 -1.03 -1.98 -2.42
N PRO A 109 -2.24 -1.74 -2.96
CA PRO A 109 -2.75 -0.39 -3.08
C PRO A 109 -3.00 0.26 -1.71
N PHE A 110 -2.95 1.59 -1.67
CA PHE A 110 -3.29 2.39 -0.48
C PHE A 110 -4.80 2.62 -0.31
N SER A 111 -5.61 2.02 -1.18
CA SER A 111 -7.08 2.14 -1.22
C SER A 111 -7.77 1.98 0.13
N ALA A 112 -7.28 1.09 1.00
CA ALA A 112 -7.89 0.82 2.30
C ALA A 112 -7.30 1.64 3.46
N VAL A 113 -6.36 2.55 3.24
CA VAL A 113 -5.65 3.24 4.34
C VAL A 113 -6.60 4.13 5.13
N LEU A 114 -7.28 5.07 4.46
CA LEU A 114 -8.20 5.98 5.16
C LEU A 114 -9.37 5.23 5.83
N SER A 115 -9.93 4.23 5.13
CA SER A 115 -11.08 3.49 5.64
C SER A 115 -10.74 2.63 6.87
N SER A 116 -9.52 2.11 6.98
CA SER A 116 -9.18 1.11 7.99
C SER A 116 -8.38 1.60 9.21
N TYR A 117 -7.71 2.76 9.15
CA TYR A 117 -6.90 3.26 10.27
C TYR A 117 -7.64 4.27 11.17
N PRO A 118 -7.35 4.33 12.48
CA PRO A 118 -6.38 3.49 13.21
C PRO A 118 -6.84 2.02 13.28
N LYS A 119 -5.87 1.08 13.30
CA LYS A 119 -6.15 -0.35 13.09
C LYS A 119 -5.40 -1.23 14.10
N TYR A 120 -6.10 -2.18 14.74
CA TYR A 120 -5.45 -3.23 15.51
C TYR A 120 -4.66 -4.20 14.61
N ARG A 121 -3.44 -4.54 15.02
CA ARG A 121 -2.54 -5.44 14.30
C ARG A 121 -1.97 -6.48 15.23
N ASP A 122 -2.16 -7.75 14.87
CA ASP A 122 -1.67 -8.89 15.64
C ASP A 122 -0.16 -8.88 15.87
N ARG A 123 0.60 -8.40 14.87
CA ARG A 123 2.06 -8.31 14.97
C ARG A 123 2.51 -7.44 16.13
N SER A 124 1.92 -6.26 16.31
CA SER A 124 2.31 -5.32 17.35
C SER A 124 1.49 -5.45 18.63
N GLY A 125 0.39 -6.22 18.57
CA GLY A 125 -0.58 -6.41 19.66
C GLY A 125 -1.29 -5.13 20.07
N ARG A 126 -1.38 -4.13 19.19
CA ARG A 126 -1.94 -2.81 19.51
C ARG A 126 -2.66 -2.18 18.33
N VAL A 127 -3.39 -1.12 18.62
CA VAL A 127 -3.97 -0.22 17.62
C VAL A 127 -2.87 0.70 17.08
N GLU A 128 -2.65 0.66 15.77
CA GLU A 128 -1.63 1.43 15.08
C GLU A 128 -2.22 2.63 14.34
N SER A 129 -1.46 3.72 14.28
CA SER A 129 -1.71 4.85 13.39
C SER A 129 -1.14 4.59 11.98
N VAL A 130 -1.40 5.50 11.03
CA VAL A 130 -0.83 5.38 9.68
C VAL A 130 0.69 5.63 9.72
N GLU A 131 1.15 6.58 10.53
CA GLU A 131 2.56 6.92 10.74
C GLU A 131 3.33 5.71 11.30
N PHE A 132 2.76 5.03 12.30
CA PHE A 132 3.34 3.80 12.84
C PHE A 132 3.49 2.74 11.74
N ARG A 133 2.45 2.58 10.90
CA ARG A 133 2.50 1.63 9.79
C ARG A 133 3.56 2.01 8.75
N VAL A 134 3.74 3.29 8.44
CA VAL A 134 4.79 3.77 7.53
C VAL A 134 6.16 3.45 8.10
N ASN A 135 6.39 3.71 9.40
CA ASN A 135 7.65 3.39 10.06
C ASN A 135 7.94 1.88 10.13
N GLU A 136 6.91 1.05 10.32
CA GLU A 136 7.02 -0.41 10.16
C GLU A 136 7.50 -0.80 8.75
N CYS A 137 7.06 -0.10 7.70
CA CYS A 137 7.60 -0.31 6.35
C CYS A 137 9.07 0.15 6.24
N MET A 138 9.41 1.32 6.76
CA MET A 138 10.78 1.86 6.72
C MET A 138 11.78 0.90 7.39
N GLN A 139 11.44 0.39 8.57
CA GLN A 139 12.32 -0.50 9.32
C GLN A 139 12.46 -1.90 8.71
N ARG A 140 11.50 -2.32 7.87
CA ARG A 140 11.39 -3.71 7.39
C ARG A 140 11.59 -3.84 5.89
N SER A 141 10.69 -3.25 5.12
CA SER A 141 10.77 -3.24 3.65
C SER A 141 11.96 -2.40 3.17
N MET A 142 12.21 -1.27 3.82
CA MET A 142 13.32 -0.38 3.45
C MET A 142 14.60 -0.67 4.23
N ASN A 143 14.62 -1.72 5.05
CA ASN A 143 15.75 -2.13 5.90
C ASN A 143 16.43 -0.95 6.63
N GLY A 144 15.63 -0.01 7.08
CA GLY A 144 16.09 1.29 7.56
C GLY A 144 15.74 1.57 9.00
N GLU A 145 15.60 2.86 9.28
CA GLU A 145 15.21 3.42 10.58
C GLU A 145 13.84 4.11 10.48
N ALA A 146 13.26 4.44 11.63
CA ALA A 146 12.00 5.16 11.66
C ALA A 146 12.21 6.62 11.25
N LEU A 147 11.28 7.15 10.47
CA LEU A 147 11.14 8.58 10.22
C LEU A 147 10.41 9.23 11.40
N ASP A 148 10.79 10.46 11.76
CA ASP A 148 10.07 11.24 12.77
C ASP A 148 8.58 11.36 12.35
N SER A 149 7.69 10.92 13.23
CA SER A 149 6.25 10.94 12.99
C SER A 149 5.68 12.35 12.81
N LEU A 150 6.39 13.38 13.28
CA LEU A 150 5.99 14.78 13.16
C LEU A 150 6.66 15.50 11.98
N SER A 151 7.56 14.82 11.25
CA SER A 151 8.27 15.38 10.10
C SER A 151 7.30 15.80 8.99
N LEU A 152 7.76 16.75 8.15
CA LEU A 152 7.02 17.12 6.95
C LEU A 152 6.85 15.93 6.01
N GLU A 153 7.88 15.11 5.87
CA GLU A 153 7.91 13.92 5.02
C GLU A 153 6.87 12.89 5.45
N MET A 154 6.76 12.61 6.76
CA MET A 154 5.74 11.69 7.28
C MET A 154 4.33 12.23 7.01
N ARG A 155 4.08 13.51 7.34
CA ARG A 155 2.77 14.14 7.10
C ARG A 155 2.40 14.12 5.61
N ALA A 156 3.37 14.36 4.73
CA ALA A 156 3.19 14.30 3.29
C ALA A 156 2.82 12.89 2.81
N MET A 157 3.58 11.87 3.23
CA MET A 157 3.26 10.47 2.93
C MET A 157 1.86 10.11 3.41
N VAL A 158 1.50 10.44 4.66
CA VAL A 158 0.17 10.14 5.22
C VAL A 158 -0.94 10.84 4.42
N ALA A 159 -0.76 12.12 4.07
CA ALA A 159 -1.73 12.87 3.26
C ALA A 159 -1.96 12.18 1.91
N TYR A 160 -0.90 11.75 1.23
CA TYR A 160 -1.02 11.01 -0.03
C TYR A 160 -1.71 9.66 0.14
N LEU A 161 -1.30 8.87 1.13
CA LEU A 161 -1.89 7.56 1.42
C LEU A 161 -3.40 7.65 1.70
N GLN A 162 -3.81 8.68 2.44
CA GLN A 162 -5.22 8.95 2.72
C GLN A 162 -5.97 9.41 1.47
N TRP A 163 -5.37 10.29 0.65
CA TRP A 163 -5.95 10.77 -0.59
C TRP A 163 -6.21 9.63 -1.59
N VAL A 164 -5.30 8.66 -1.73
CA VAL A 164 -5.49 7.50 -2.62
C VAL A 164 -6.73 6.68 -2.23
N GLY A 165 -7.05 6.60 -0.93
CA GLY A 165 -8.21 5.87 -0.42
C GLY A 165 -9.43 6.74 -0.09
N LYS A 166 -9.47 8.00 -0.56
CA LYS A 166 -10.45 9.02 -0.10
C LYS A 166 -11.91 8.62 -0.33
N ASP A 167 -12.19 7.87 -1.39
CA ASP A 167 -13.56 7.50 -1.79
C ASP A 167 -14.04 6.17 -1.20
N VAL A 168 -13.19 5.50 -0.40
CA VAL A 168 -13.53 4.23 0.27
C VAL A 168 -14.19 4.51 1.62
N PRO A 169 -15.46 4.09 1.84
CA PRO A 169 -16.16 4.35 3.09
C PRO A 169 -15.45 3.76 4.31
N LYS A 170 -15.65 4.39 5.48
CA LYS A 170 -15.06 3.92 6.74
C LYS A 170 -15.45 2.47 7.03
N GLY A 171 -14.48 1.65 7.44
CA GLY A 171 -14.69 0.23 7.75
C GLY A 171 -14.74 -0.69 6.53
N VAL A 172 -14.86 -0.16 5.31
CA VAL A 172 -14.90 -0.97 4.07
C VAL A 172 -13.48 -1.32 3.63
N ARG A 173 -13.29 -2.59 3.26
CA ARG A 173 -12.06 -3.07 2.61
C ARG A 173 -12.37 -3.36 1.13
N PRO A 174 -11.88 -2.54 0.19
CA PRO A 174 -12.17 -2.74 -1.22
C PRO A 174 -11.55 -4.02 -1.76
N LYS A 175 -12.21 -4.63 -2.75
CA LYS A 175 -11.63 -5.73 -3.54
C LYS A 175 -10.37 -5.22 -4.23
N GLY A 176 -9.29 -6.00 -4.17
CA GLY A 176 -7.97 -5.58 -4.66
C GLY A 176 -7.06 -4.96 -3.60
N ALA A 177 -7.54 -4.70 -2.38
CA ALA A 177 -6.66 -4.28 -1.29
C ALA A 177 -5.62 -5.36 -0.93
N GLY A 178 -4.35 -4.97 -0.77
CA GLY A 178 -3.23 -5.88 -0.49
C GLY A 178 -2.76 -6.64 -1.74
N THR A 179 -2.39 -7.91 -1.56
CA THR A 179 -2.05 -8.85 -2.64
C THR A 179 -3.17 -9.89 -2.77
N GLN A 180 -3.23 -10.61 -3.88
CA GLN A 180 -4.19 -11.70 -4.01
C GLN A 180 -3.85 -12.83 -3.03
N THR A 181 -4.88 -13.38 -2.38
CA THR A 181 -4.76 -14.63 -1.63
C THR A 181 -4.91 -15.79 -2.60
N LEU A 182 -3.82 -16.51 -2.85
CA LEU A 182 -3.84 -17.71 -3.68
C LEU A 182 -4.33 -18.92 -2.86
N ALA A 183 -4.89 -19.92 -3.55
CA ALA A 183 -5.17 -21.20 -2.93
C ALA A 183 -3.86 -21.81 -2.41
N PHE A 184 -3.94 -22.49 -1.26
CA PHE A 184 -2.79 -23.21 -0.74
C PHE A 184 -2.46 -24.42 -1.60
N LEU A 185 -1.16 -24.66 -1.76
CA LEU A 185 -0.68 -25.89 -2.36
C LEU A 185 -0.97 -27.08 -1.43
N ASN A 186 -1.28 -28.23 -2.03
CA ASN A 186 -1.36 -29.52 -1.34
C ASN A 186 0.04 -30.11 -1.03
N ARG A 187 1.11 -29.38 -1.37
CA ARG A 187 2.52 -29.70 -1.16
C ARG A 187 3.27 -28.49 -0.62
N ALA A 188 4.52 -28.67 -0.22
CA ALA A 188 5.41 -27.54 0.00
C ALA A 188 5.72 -26.84 -1.35
N ALA A 189 5.87 -25.52 -1.31
CA ALA A 189 6.46 -24.76 -2.40
C ALA A 189 7.93 -25.15 -2.57
N ASP A 190 8.37 -25.29 -3.82
CA ASP A 190 9.64 -25.90 -4.20
C ASP A 190 10.60 -24.83 -4.77
N PRO A 191 11.65 -24.43 -4.02
CA PRO A 191 12.64 -23.48 -4.49
C PRO A 191 13.39 -23.90 -5.77
N GLN A 192 13.54 -25.20 -6.04
CA GLN A 192 14.22 -25.66 -7.26
C GLN A 192 13.34 -25.48 -8.49
N LYS A 193 12.04 -25.80 -8.39
CA LYS A 193 11.08 -25.43 -9.44
C LYS A 193 10.99 -23.91 -9.62
N GLY A 194 10.99 -23.18 -8.50
CA GLY A 194 10.99 -21.73 -8.48
C GLY A 194 12.18 -21.10 -9.18
N LYS A 195 13.37 -21.73 -9.08
CA LYS A 195 14.56 -21.28 -9.80
C LYS A 195 14.36 -21.34 -11.32
N ALA A 196 13.72 -22.38 -11.84
CA ALA A 196 13.42 -22.47 -13.27
C ALA A 196 12.49 -21.35 -13.73
N VAL A 197 11.43 -21.06 -12.95
CA VAL A 197 10.52 -19.93 -13.19
C VAL A 197 11.29 -18.61 -13.17
N TYR A 198 12.19 -18.42 -12.20
CA TYR A 198 13.01 -17.21 -12.09
C TYR A 198 13.88 -16.98 -13.34
N LEU A 199 14.57 -18.02 -13.81
CA LEU A 199 15.44 -17.95 -14.99
C LEU A 199 14.64 -17.69 -16.28
N ASN A 200 13.40 -18.14 -16.35
CA ASN A 200 12.57 -17.95 -17.54
C ASN A 200 11.89 -16.57 -17.57
N TYR A 201 11.44 -16.05 -16.42
CA TYR A 201 10.54 -14.90 -16.38
C TYR A 201 11.08 -13.68 -15.63
N CYS A 202 12.04 -13.84 -14.72
CA CYS A 202 12.41 -12.79 -13.77
C CYS A 202 13.81 -12.20 -14.02
N ARG A 203 14.80 -13.04 -14.35
CA ARG A 203 16.22 -12.63 -14.43
C ARG A 203 16.49 -11.49 -15.41
N ARG A 204 15.68 -11.35 -16.46
CA ARG A 204 15.87 -10.32 -17.49
C ARG A 204 15.78 -8.90 -16.90
N CYS A 205 15.01 -8.74 -15.82
CA CYS A 205 14.81 -7.46 -15.13
C CYS A 205 15.57 -7.44 -13.80
N HIS A 206 15.46 -8.50 -13.00
CA HIS A 206 16.04 -8.53 -11.64
C HIS A 206 17.50 -9.04 -11.59
N GLY A 207 18.07 -9.42 -12.73
CA GLY A 207 19.45 -9.92 -12.85
C GLY A 207 19.58 -11.41 -12.52
N GLU A 208 20.67 -12.03 -12.95
CA GLU A 208 20.94 -13.46 -12.71
C GLU A 208 20.97 -13.82 -11.21
N ASN A 209 21.45 -12.90 -10.38
CA ASN A 209 21.60 -13.06 -8.93
C ASN A 209 20.63 -12.17 -8.14
N GLY A 210 19.49 -11.76 -8.74
CA GLY A 210 18.45 -10.97 -8.06
C GLY A 210 18.91 -9.60 -7.57
N GLN A 211 20.05 -9.12 -8.05
CA GLN A 211 20.70 -7.88 -7.63
C GLN A 211 19.98 -6.61 -8.12
N GLY A 212 19.01 -6.76 -9.03
CA GLY A 212 18.31 -5.65 -9.67
C GLY A 212 19.19 -4.89 -10.66
N VAL A 213 18.68 -3.75 -11.13
CA VAL A 213 19.40 -2.82 -12.02
C VAL A 213 19.33 -1.44 -11.39
N LEU A 214 20.50 -0.91 -11.02
CA LEU A 214 20.63 0.44 -10.48
C LEU A 214 20.30 1.49 -11.54
N ASN A 215 19.79 2.63 -11.08
CA ASN A 215 19.73 3.84 -11.91
C ASN A 215 21.15 4.28 -12.30
N ALA A 216 21.30 4.99 -13.43
CA ALA A 216 22.61 5.46 -13.91
C ALA A 216 23.31 6.42 -12.92
N ASP A 217 22.53 7.23 -12.21
CA ASP A 217 23.00 8.14 -11.15
C ASP A 217 23.20 7.45 -9.79
N VAL A 218 22.92 6.13 -9.73
CA VAL A 218 22.95 5.30 -8.52
C VAL A 218 21.94 5.79 -7.46
N SER A 219 21.00 6.68 -7.77
CA SER A 219 20.05 7.22 -6.77
C SER A 219 19.03 6.19 -6.28
N GLY A 220 18.83 5.10 -7.03
CA GLY A 220 17.79 4.11 -6.82
C GLY A 220 17.98 2.90 -7.72
N TYR A 221 16.90 2.16 -7.93
CA TYR A 221 16.84 1.03 -8.86
C TYR A 221 15.73 1.21 -9.90
N THR A 222 16.06 0.92 -11.16
CA THR A 222 15.08 0.72 -12.24
C THR A 222 14.32 -0.58 -11.99
N TYR A 223 15.04 -1.65 -11.66
CA TYR A 223 14.48 -2.92 -11.21
C TYR A 223 15.03 -3.24 -9.82
N PRO A 224 14.18 -3.39 -8.80
CA PRO A 224 14.65 -3.53 -7.43
C PRO A 224 15.38 -4.87 -7.18
N PRO A 225 16.32 -4.90 -6.22
CA PRO A 225 16.94 -6.15 -5.78
C PRO A 225 15.92 -7.00 -5.04
N LEU A 226 15.79 -8.26 -5.44
CA LEU A 226 14.86 -9.20 -4.82
C LEU A 226 15.42 -9.81 -3.55
N TRP A 227 16.74 -9.91 -3.44
CA TRP A 227 17.48 -10.38 -2.27
C TRP A 227 18.87 -9.72 -2.20
N GLY A 228 19.73 -10.17 -1.29
CA GLY A 228 21.02 -9.55 -1.02
C GLY A 228 20.92 -8.35 -0.09
N SER A 229 22.06 -7.73 0.24
CA SER A 229 22.18 -6.69 1.27
C SER A 229 21.35 -5.43 1.00
N ASN A 230 21.01 -5.15 -0.25
CA ASN A 230 20.24 -3.97 -0.66
C ASN A 230 18.72 -4.19 -0.72
N SER A 231 18.23 -5.40 -0.43
CA SER A 231 16.80 -5.75 -0.48
C SER A 231 16.09 -5.52 0.87
N TYR A 232 14.82 -5.89 0.93
CA TYR A 232 14.04 -5.90 2.16
C TYR A 232 14.54 -6.97 3.12
N ASN A 233 14.38 -6.73 4.42
CA ASN A 233 14.81 -7.68 5.45
C ASN A 233 13.77 -8.76 5.73
N VAL A 234 14.16 -9.78 6.51
CA VAL A 234 13.32 -10.93 6.85
C VAL A 234 12.03 -10.59 7.62
N SER A 235 11.91 -9.38 8.16
CA SER A 235 10.72 -8.92 8.89
C SER A 235 9.69 -8.22 8.00
N ALA A 236 10.02 -7.97 6.72
CA ALA A 236 9.11 -7.35 5.77
C ALA A 236 7.87 -8.22 5.52
N GLY A 237 6.72 -7.57 5.32
CA GLY A 237 5.48 -8.28 4.99
C GLY A 237 5.59 -9.14 3.74
N LEU A 238 6.40 -8.70 2.77
CA LEU A 238 6.65 -9.40 1.52
C LEU A 238 7.65 -10.57 1.64
N TYR A 239 8.29 -10.76 2.80
CA TYR A 239 9.07 -11.98 3.07
C TYR A 239 8.17 -13.18 3.40
N ARG A 240 6.89 -12.94 3.71
CA ARG A 240 5.90 -14.01 3.89
C ARG A 240 5.50 -14.59 2.54
N LEU A 241 5.57 -15.91 2.43
CA LEU A 241 5.49 -16.60 1.16
C LEU A 241 4.16 -16.36 0.44
N SER A 242 3.04 -16.36 1.16
CA SER A 242 1.71 -16.12 0.57
C SER A 242 1.57 -14.72 -0.01
N ASN A 243 2.12 -13.70 0.65
CA ASN A 243 2.08 -12.32 0.16
C ASN A 243 2.94 -12.17 -1.10
N LEU A 244 4.14 -12.75 -1.10
CA LEU A 244 5.03 -12.67 -2.26
C LEU A 244 4.45 -13.42 -3.46
N ALA A 245 3.93 -14.63 -3.27
CA ALA A 245 3.29 -15.41 -4.34
C ALA A 245 2.09 -14.66 -4.93
N GLY A 246 1.23 -14.11 -4.07
CA GLY A 246 0.09 -13.28 -4.48
C GLY A 246 0.48 -12.00 -5.21
N PHE A 247 1.58 -11.35 -4.78
CA PHE A 247 2.12 -10.18 -5.49
C PHE A 247 2.65 -10.57 -6.87
N ILE A 248 3.43 -11.65 -6.96
CA ILE A 248 4.03 -12.12 -8.21
C ILE A 248 2.96 -12.51 -9.22
N LYS A 249 1.94 -13.28 -8.80
CA LYS A 249 0.86 -13.77 -9.68
C LYS A 249 0.24 -12.67 -10.54
N ASN A 250 0.02 -11.50 -9.95
CA ASN A 250 -0.75 -10.41 -10.55
C ASN A 250 0.10 -9.28 -11.12
N ASN A 251 1.35 -9.17 -10.69
CA ASN A 251 2.17 -7.99 -10.97
C ASN A 251 3.48 -8.31 -11.69
N MET A 252 3.85 -9.59 -11.81
CA MET A 252 5.08 -10.03 -12.47
C MET A 252 4.81 -11.10 -13.56
N PRO A 253 5.51 -11.04 -14.71
CA PRO A 253 6.46 -10.00 -15.14
C PRO A 253 5.78 -8.66 -15.46
N GLN A 254 6.35 -7.56 -14.94
CA GLN A 254 5.79 -6.22 -15.12
C GLN A 254 5.64 -5.86 -16.60
N GLY A 255 4.51 -5.22 -16.96
CA GLY A 255 4.17 -4.82 -18.33
C GLY A 255 3.53 -5.92 -19.19
N GLU A 256 3.58 -7.18 -18.75
CA GLU A 256 2.93 -8.30 -19.45
C GLU A 256 1.70 -8.84 -18.71
N VAL A 257 1.57 -8.52 -17.43
CA VAL A 257 0.52 -9.04 -16.55
C VAL A 257 -0.29 -7.94 -15.89
N ASN A 258 -1.52 -8.28 -15.55
CA ASN A 258 -2.30 -7.63 -14.51
C ASN A 258 -3.15 -8.70 -13.80
N TRP A 259 -3.84 -8.32 -12.73
CA TRP A 259 -4.63 -9.28 -11.94
C TRP A 259 -5.80 -9.95 -12.70
N LYS A 260 -6.22 -9.42 -13.86
CA LYS A 260 -7.21 -10.05 -14.75
C LYS A 260 -6.55 -10.99 -15.78
N LYS A 261 -5.26 -10.83 -16.04
CA LYS A 261 -4.48 -11.60 -17.03
C LYS A 261 -3.12 -12.02 -16.42
N PRO A 262 -3.12 -12.93 -15.43
CA PRO A 262 -1.89 -13.46 -14.87
C PRO A 262 -1.15 -14.31 -15.90
N LYS A 263 0.19 -14.27 -15.88
CA LYS A 263 1.03 -15.12 -16.75
C LYS A 263 1.38 -16.45 -16.11
N LEU A 264 1.76 -16.42 -14.83
CA LEU A 264 2.17 -17.61 -14.09
C LEU A 264 0.95 -18.35 -13.55
N THR A 265 1.06 -19.68 -13.45
CA THR A 265 0.15 -20.50 -12.65
C THR A 265 0.32 -20.20 -11.15
N ASP A 266 -0.64 -20.64 -10.33
CA ASP A 266 -0.53 -20.46 -8.87
C ASP A 266 0.67 -21.25 -8.32
N GLU A 267 0.90 -22.46 -8.81
CA GLU A 267 2.07 -23.27 -8.44
C GLU A 267 3.39 -22.57 -8.77
N GLU A 268 3.54 -22.04 -9.98
CA GLU A 268 4.75 -21.31 -10.37
C GLU A 268 4.96 -20.06 -9.50
N ALA A 269 3.89 -19.34 -9.16
CA ALA A 269 3.95 -18.16 -8.30
C ALA A 269 4.41 -18.52 -6.87
N TRP A 270 3.91 -19.62 -6.31
CA TRP A 270 4.35 -20.14 -5.02
C TRP A 270 5.81 -20.61 -5.05
N ASP A 271 6.19 -21.38 -6.07
CA ASP A 271 7.52 -21.96 -6.20
C ASP A 271 8.58 -20.86 -6.41
N VAL A 272 8.33 -19.87 -7.28
CA VAL A 272 9.27 -18.75 -7.48
C VAL A 272 9.37 -17.84 -6.26
N ALA A 273 8.27 -17.63 -5.52
CA ALA A 273 8.30 -16.92 -4.25
C ALA A 273 9.17 -17.67 -3.22
N ALA A 274 9.14 -19.01 -3.24
CA ALA A 274 9.96 -19.84 -2.36
C ALA A 274 11.44 -19.73 -2.72
N TYR A 275 11.76 -19.73 -4.01
CA TYR A 275 13.12 -19.48 -4.49
C TYR A 275 13.67 -18.11 -4.09
N ILE A 276 12.88 -17.04 -4.24
CA ILE A 276 13.28 -15.67 -3.84
C ILE A 276 13.46 -15.59 -2.31
N SER A 277 12.59 -16.23 -1.55
CA SER A 277 12.61 -16.20 -0.08
C SER A 277 13.67 -17.13 0.55
N SER A 278 14.23 -18.06 -0.23
CA SER A 278 15.36 -18.90 0.19
C SER A 278 16.71 -18.21 0.09
N GLN A 279 16.80 -17.08 -0.63
CA GLN A 279 18.05 -16.34 -0.81
C GLN A 279 18.41 -15.50 0.43
N GLN A 280 19.71 -15.27 0.62
CA GLN A 280 20.22 -14.43 1.71
C GLN A 280 19.77 -12.97 1.56
N ARG A 281 19.43 -12.34 2.70
CA ARG A 281 19.01 -10.95 2.81
C ARG A 281 19.26 -10.44 4.24
N PRO A 282 19.13 -9.13 4.52
CA PRO A 282 19.34 -8.61 5.86
C PRO A 282 18.41 -9.26 6.90
N VAL A 283 18.97 -9.57 8.07
CA VAL A 283 18.24 -10.15 9.20
C VAL A 283 18.05 -9.07 10.26
N LYS A 284 16.81 -8.59 10.39
CA LYS A 284 16.39 -7.65 11.44
C LYS A 284 15.11 -8.19 12.05
N LEU A 285 15.15 -8.53 13.33
CA LEU A 285 14.02 -9.05 14.10
C LEU A 285 13.65 -8.06 15.20
N PHE A 286 12.38 -8.04 15.60
CA PHE A 286 11.86 -7.10 16.58
C PHE A 286 11.28 -7.89 17.75
N SER A 287 11.78 -7.64 18.96
CA SER A 287 11.37 -8.39 20.16
C SER A 287 9.91 -8.20 20.54
N TYR A 288 9.30 -7.11 20.08
CA TYR A 288 7.89 -6.80 20.30
C TYR A 288 6.96 -7.41 19.25
N ASP A 289 7.47 -8.15 18.26
CA ASP A 289 6.66 -8.82 17.26
C ASP A 289 5.96 -10.05 17.85
N TRP A 290 4.67 -10.18 17.53
CA TRP A 290 3.81 -11.29 17.89
C TRP A 290 3.75 -11.52 19.41
N PRO A 291 3.32 -10.52 20.20
CA PRO A 291 3.19 -10.67 21.66
C PRO A 291 2.25 -11.82 22.03
N ASN A 292 1.26 -12.09 21.18
CA ASN A 292 0.55 -13.36 21.18
C ASN A 292 1.03 -14.25 20.01
N ILE A 293 1.84 -15.27 20.32
CA ILE A 293 2.39 -16.20 19.32
C ILE A 293 1.31 -17.00 18.59
N SER A 294 0.11 -17.16 19.17
CA SER A 294 -1.01 -17.84 18.51
C SER A 294 -1.56 -17.04 17.33
N GLN A 295 -1.26 -15.74 17.26
CA GLN A 295 -1.71 -14.87 16.16
C GLN A 295 -0.70 -14.81 14.99
N LYS A 296 0.43 -15.53 15.08
CA LYS A 296 1.36 -15.65 13.95
C LYS A 296 0.63 -16.22 12.72
N PRO A 297 0.79 -15.61 11.53
CA PRO A 297 0.27 -16.16 10.29
C PRO A 297 0.81 -17.57 10.03
N VAL A 298 0.02 -18.38 9.31
CA VAL A 298 0.40 -19.75 8.96
C VAL A 298 1.73 -19.84 8.19
N ASP A 299 2.08 -18.77 7.48
CA ASP A 299 3.27 -18.66 6.64
C ASP A 299 4.37 -17.76 7.24
N TYR A 300 4.33 -17.50 8.56
CA TYR A 300 5.39 -16.77 9.23
C TYR A 300 6.58 -17.71 9.53
N PRO A 301 7.77 -17.48 8.96
CA PRO A 301 8.82 -18.50 8.89
C PRO A 301 9.67 -18.63 10.16
N PHE A 302 9.37 -17.88 11.22
CA PHE A 302 10.17 -17.87 12.46
C PHE A 302 9.38 -18.28 13.69
N GLY A 303 9.91 -19.26 14.42
CA GLY A 303 9.36 -19.71 15.70
C GLY A 303 9.59 -18.70 16.85
N PRO A 304 9.17 -19.05 18.07
CA PRO A 304 8.35 -20.21 18.42
C PRO A 304 6.92 -20.12 17.86
N TYR A 305 6.22 -21.25 17.79
CA TYR A 305 4.83 -21.35 17.33
C TYR A 305 3.93 -21.85 18.45
N ALA A 306 2.63 -21.56 18.35
CA ALA A 306 1.62 -22.07 19.28
C ALA A 306 1.18 -23.51 18.93
N ASP A 307 1.62 -24.03 17.79
CA ASP A 307 1.32 -25.36 17.28
C ASP A 307 2.59 -26.22 17.22
N HIS A 308 2.47 -27.44 16.70
CA HIS A 308 3.55 -28.43 16.63
C HIS A 308 4.23 -28.49 15.25
N PHE A 309 3.89 -27.61 14.31
CA PHE A 309 4.43 -27.66 12.96
C PHE A 309 5.86 -27.10 12.92
N SER A 310 6.67 -27.65 12.01
CA SER A 310 8.08 -27.27 11.90
C SER A 310 8.23 -25.87 11.27
N GLN A 311 9.37 -25.19 11.54
CA GLN A 311 9.71 -23.95 10.84
C GLN A 311 9.77 -24.12 9.32
N GLN A 312 10.22 -25.29 8.85
CA GLN A 312 10.25 -25.61 7.42
C GLN A 312 8.85 -25.62 6.81
N GLN A 313 7.87 -26.18 7.52
CA GLN A 313 6.48 -26.19 7.06
C GLN A 313 5.83 -24.80 7.14
N HIS A 314 6.12 -24.01 8.18
CA HIS A 314 5.70 -22.60 8.22
C HIS A 314 6.37 -21.74 7.15
N LYS A 315 7.54 -22.14 6.64
CA LYS A 315 8.24 -21.41 5.59
C LYS A 315 7.74 -21.75 4.19
N TYR A 316 7.48 -23.03 3.90
CA TYR A 316 7.18 -23.49 2.53
C TYR A 316 5.84 -24.21 2.38
N GLY A 317 5.12 -24.48 3.46
CA GLY A 317 3.89 -25.25 3.45
C GLY A 317 4.14 -26.77 3.47
N PRO A 318 3.10 -27.59 3.23
CA PRO A 318 1.72 -27.16 2.95
C PRO A 318 1.08 -26.43 4.14
N PHE A 319 0.32 -25.37 3.84
CA PHE A 319 -0.22 -24.45 4.86
C PHE A 319 -1.62 -24.83 5.36
N GLU A 320 -2.39 -25.62 4.60
CA GLU A 320 -3.75 -26.04 4.98
C GLU A 320 -3.78 -26.76 6.34
N PRO A 321 -2.85 -27.70 6.67
CA PRO A 321 -2.83 -28.33 7.99
C PRO A 321 -2.66 -27.34 9.14
N ILE A 322 -1.81 -26.32 8.96
CA ILE A 322 -1.56 -25.27 9.97
C ILE A 322 -2.84 -24.43 10.16
N LYS A 323 -3.46 -24.01 9.05
CA LYS A 323 -4.72 -23.26 9.07
C LYS A 323 -5.83 -24.03 9.80
N ASN A 324 -5.98 -25.32 9.51
CA ASN A 324 -6.99 -26.16 10.14
C ASN A 324 -6.76 -26.32 11.65
N ALA A 325 -5.51 -26.50 12.07
CA ALA A 325 -5.16 -26.59 13.50
C ALA A 325 -5.51 -25.29 14.26
N LYS A 326 -5.27 -24.13 13.65
CA LYS A 326 -5.63 -22.81 14.23
C LYS A 326 -7.15 -22.63 14.33
N ALA A 327 -7.91 -22.99 13.29
CA ALA A 327 -9.36 -22.90 13.34
C ALA A 327 -9.97 -23.82 14.43
N GLY A 328 -9.39 -25.01 14.60
CA GLY A 328 -9.78 -25.94 15.66
C GLY A 328 -9.57 -25.38 17.06
N SER A 329 -8.44 -24.72 17.32
CA SER A 329 -8.13 -24.17 18.65
C SER A 329 -9.00 -22.95 19.00
N GLU A 330 -9.33 -22.10 18.03
CA GLU A 330 -10.27 -20.96 18.22
C GLU A 330 -11.70 -21.45 18.53
N SER A 331 -12.15 -22.52 17.87
CA SER A 331 -13.47 -23.12 18.11
C SER A 331 -13.58 -23.78 19.50
N PHE A 332 -12.48 -24.27 20.06
CA PHE A 332 -12.44 -24.87 21.39
C PHE A 332 -12.42 -23.80 22.50
N SER A 333 -11.64 -22.73 22.31
CA SER A 333 -11.54 -21.61 23.25
C SER A 333 -12.88 -20.87 23.42
N SER A 334 -13.60 -20.64 22.32
CA SER A 334 -14.92 -19.98 22.33
C SER A 334 -16.04 -20.83 22.97
N LYS A 335 -15.93 -22.15 22.93
CA LYS A 335 -16.88 -23.07 23.61
C LYS A 335 -16.64 -23.15 25.12
N GLN A 336 -15.40 -23.02 25.58
CA GLN A 336 -15.09 -23.01 27.02
C GLN A 336 -15.51 -21.69 27.71
N THR A 337 -15.47 -20.56 27.02
CA THR A 337 -15.93 -19.27 27.57
C THR A 337 -17.46 -19.21 27.74
N THR A 338 -18.21 -20.00 26.97
CA THR A 338 -19.68 -20.05 27.05
C THR A 338 -20.22 -21.11 28.01
N THR A 339 -19.39 -22.02 28.50
CA THR A 339 -19.77 -23.06 29.48
C THR A 339 -19.34 -22.76 30.92
N GLY A 340 -18.59 -21.67 31.16
CA GLY A 340 -18.19 -21.20 32.50
C GLY A 340 -19.16 -20.25 33.21
N LEU A 341 -20.34 -20.01 32.64
CA LEU A 341 -21.43 -19.24 33.24
C LEU A 341 -22.66 -20.14 33.39
N LYS A 342 -22.61 -21.07 34.35
CA LYS A 342 -23.79 -21.71 34.96
C LYS A 342 -23.56 -21.93 36.44
#